data_AF-A0AA47GCG2-F1
#
_entry.id   AF-A0AA47GCG2-F1
#
_cell.length_a   1.000
_cell.length_b   1.000
_cell.length_c   1.000
_cell.angle_alpha   90.00
_cell.angle_beta   90.00
_cell.angle_gamma   90.00
#
_symmetry.space_group_name_H-M   'P 1'
#
loop_
_entity.id
_entity.type
_entity.pdbx_description
1 polymer ?
#
loop_
_entity_poly.entity_id
_entity_poly.type
_entity_poly.pdbx_seq_one_letter_code
_entity_poly.pdbx_strand_id
1 'polypeptide(L)'
;MVNWQYLIEEMYDHARDDAEPMAKYQRNQFPFLGIKNQTRRDIFKPYLKEAKAEAKLRFMENPNQAIIDWAFVDEFWSFSEREFQYIVCDYLKEMKKYLQPDDLPRLKTLIVQKSWWDSVDALVKTIGYLVHKNPDLKSEMAAWSSSDNVWLKRTSMIHQLGMKGQTDTILFKVIP
;
A
#
# COMPACT_ATOMS: atom_id res chain seq x y z
N MET A 1 -4.90 3.89 20.36
CA MET A 1 -3.82 4.11 19.38
C MET A 1 -2.90 2.92 19.45
N VAL A 2 -2.78 2.23 18.32
CA VAL A 2 -1.96 1.02 18.19
C VAL A 2 -0.51 1.36 18.50
N ASN A 3 0.16 0.50 19.27
CA ASN A 3 1.57 0.69 19.59
C ASN A 3 2.46 0.17 18.45
N TRP A 4 2.74 1.04 17.47
CA TRP A 4 3.59 0.71 16.32
C TRP A 4 5.07 0.51 16.68
N GLN A 5 5.54 1.12 17.76
CA GLN A 5 6.92 0.95 18.25
C GLN A 5 7.20 -0.50 18.64
N TYR A 6 6.26 -1.14 19.32
CA TYR A 6 6.39 -2.55 19.70
C TYR A 6 6.41 -3.49 18.48
N LEU A 7 5.66 -3.14 17.41
CA LEU A 7 5.74 -3.88 16.14
C LEU A 7 7.13 -3.74 15.49
N ILE A 8 7.76 -2.56 15.55
CA ILE A 8 9.11 -2.36 15.01
C ILE A 8 10.10 -3.27 15.75
N GLU A 9 10.06 -3.27 17.09
CA GLU A 9 10.90 -4.12 17.94
C GLU A 9 10.67 -5.61 17.63
N GLU A 10 9.41 -6.05 17.57
CA GLU A 10 9.06 -7.43 17.27
C GLU A 10 9.54 -7.86 15.87
N MET A 11 9.49 -6.97 14.88
CA MET A 11 10.03 -7.24 13.54
C MET A 11 11.54 -7.44 13.57
N TYR A 12 12.30 -6.60 14.29
CA TYR A 12 13.75 -6.76 14.40
C TYR A 12 14.15 -8.03 15.17
N ASP A 13 13.43 -8.38 16.24
CA ASP A 13 13.64 -9.63 17.00
C ASP A 13 13.37 -10.89 16.15
N HIS A 14 12.57 -10.75 15.10
CA HIS A 14 12.25 -11.82 14.17
C HIS A 14 13.15 -11.88 12.92
N ALA A 15 14.24 -11.11 12.85
CA ALA A 15 15.20 -11.20 11.75
C ALA A 15 15.76 -12.64 11.58
N ARG A 16 16.00 -13.06 10.34
CA ARG A 16 16.44 -14.42 9.96
C ARG A 16 17.51 -14.39 8.87
N ASP A 17 18.23 -15.50 8.74
CA ASP A 17 19.27 -15.69 7.73
C ASP A 17 18.75 -15.71 6.27
N ASP A 18 17.43 -15.73 6.06
CA ASP A 18 16.79 -15.64 4.74
C ASP A 18 16.95 -14.24 4.09
N ALA A 19 17.51 -13.24 4.78
CA ALA A 19 17.64 -11.86 4.31
C ALA A 19 18.39 -11.74 2.97
N GLU A 20 19.57 -12.37 2.84
CA GLU A 20 20.40 -12.27 1.64
C GLU A 20 19.72 -12.93 0.41
N PRO A 21 19.16 -14.16 0.50
CA PRO A 21 18.36 -14.73 -0.57
C PRO A 21 17.18 -13.84 -1.02
N MET A 22 16.47 -13.22 -0.07
CA MET A 22 15.34 -12.33 -0.37
C MET A 22 15.79 -11.04 -1.08
N ALA A 23 16.89 -10.44 -0.63
CA ALA A 23 17.49 -9.28 -1.30
C ALA A 23 17.91 -9.64 -2.74
N LYS A 24 18.56 -10.79 -2.95
CA LYS A 24 18.96 -11.26 -4.29
C LYS A 24 17.77 -11.44 -5.22
N TYR A 25 16.66 -11.98 -4.73
CA TYR A 25 15.42 -12.09 -5.51
C TYR A 25 14.93 -10.72 -5.99
N GLN A 26 15.04 -9.68 -5.16
CA GLN A 26 14.78 -8.30 -5.53
C GLN A 26 15.95 -7.59 -6.19
N ARG A 27 16.89 -8.33 -6.79
CA ARG A 27 18.08 -7.78 -7.49
C ARG A 27 18.88 -6.81 -6.62
N ASN A 28 18.95 -7.10 -5.32
CA ASN A 28 19.64 -6.31 -4.29
C ASN A 28 19.24 -4.83 -4.27
N GLN A 29 18.00 -4.52 -4.66
CA GLN A 29 17.50 -3.14 -4.62
C GLN A 29 17.15 -2.68 -3.20
N PHE A 30 16.87 -3.63 -2.29
CA PHE A 30 16.44 -3.35 -0.92
C PHE A 30 17.07 -4.31 0.10
N PRO A 31 17.42 -3.84 1.29
CA PRO A 31 17.65 -4.67 2.47
C PRO A 31 16.40 -5.45 2.89
N PHE A 32 16.61 -6.55 3.62
CA PHE A 32 15.56 -7.41 4.17
C PHE A 32 15.93 -7.85 5.58
N LEU A 33 14.91 -8.08 6.42
CA LEU A 33 15.06 -8.76 7.72
C LEU A 33 15.10 -10.28 7.56
N GLY A 34 14.68 -10.82 6.42
CA GLY A 34 14.58 -12.26 6.17
C GLY A 34 13.24 -12.86 6.62
N ILE A 35 12.22 -12.03 6.85
CA ILE A 35 10.95 -12.49 7.39
C ILE A 35 10.01 -12.89 6.26
N LYS A 36 9.70 -14.19 6.19
CA LYS A 36 8.78 -14.74 5.18
C LYS A 36 7.37 -14.17 5.35
N ASN A 37 6.64 -14.11 4.24
CA ASN A 37 5.33 -13.47 4.15
C ASN A 37 4.32 -13.97 5.20
N GLN A 38 4.26 -15.28 5.47
CA GLN A 38 3.33 -15.83 6.47
C GLN A 38 3.70 -15.36 7.88
N THR A 39 4.96 -15.51 8.29
CA THR A 39 5.47 -15.05 9.58
C THR A 39 5.27 -13.54 9.78
N ARG A 40 5.60 -12.72 8.78
CA ARG A 40 5.37 -11.26 8.83
C ARG A 40 3.89 -10.94 9.08
N ARG A 41 2.99 -11.64 8.40
CA ARG A 41 1.54 -11.43 8.56
C ARG A 41 1.04 -11.89 9.92
N ASP A 42 1.59 -12.96 10.46
CA ASP A 42 1.24 -13.45 11.78
C ASP A 42 1.69 -12.46 12.88
N ILE A 43 2.89 -11.90 12.76
CA ILE A 43 3.39 -10.81 13.62
C ILE A 43 2.48 -9.58 13.51
N PHE A 44 2.13 -9.15 12.28
CA PHE A 44 1.35 -7.93 12.05
C PHE A 44 -0.14 -8.04 12.45
N LYS A 45 -0.69 -9.26 12.44
CA LYS A 45 -2.13 -9.53 12.65
C LYS A 45 -2.74 -8.89 13.92
N PRO A 46 -2.15 -9.01 15.13
CA PRO A 46 -2.70 -8.37 16.33
C PRO A 46 -2.82 -6.85 16.19
N TYR A 47 -1.78 -6.18 15.70
CA TYR A 47 -1.75 -4.72 15.51
C TYR A 47 -2.78 -4.26 14.47
N LEU A 48 -2.86 -4.98 13.34
CA LEU A 48 -3.85 -4.69 12.30
C LEU A 48 -5.29 -4.86 12.81
N LYS A 49 -5.55 -5.86 13.67
CA LYS A 49 -6.87 -6.06 14.28
C LYS A 49 -7.25 -4.88 15.15
N GLU A 50 -6.33 -4.38 15.96
CA GLU A 50 -6.54 -3.19 16.80
C GLU A 50 -6.80 -1.94 15.94
N ALA A 51 -5.95 -1.70 14.93
CA ALA A 51 -6.11 -0.57 14.01
C ALA A 51 -7.48 -0.57 13.31
N LYS A 52 -7.96 -1.75 12.87
CA LYS A 52 -9.27 -1.89 12.23
C LYS A 52 -10.42 -1.64 13.20
N ALA A 53 -10.28 -2.01 14.47
CA ALA A 53 -11.27 -1.76 15.50
C ALA A 53 -11.37 -0.27 15.81
N GLU A 54 -10.23 0.40 16.02
CA GLU A 54 -10.15 1.85 16.24
C GLU A 54 -10.74 2.63 15.04
N ALA A 55 -10.33 2.27 13.83
CA ALA A 55 -10.85 2.89 12.61
C ALA A 55 -12.37 2.72 12.44
N LYS A 56 -12.91 1.56 12.83
CA LYS A 56 -14.36 1.33 12.78
C LYS A 56 -15.10 2.26 13.75
N LEU A 57 -14.59 2.44 14.97
CA LEU A 57 -15.20 3.33 15.96
C LEU A 57 -15.16 4.78 15.47
N ARG A 58 -14.00 5.25 15.02
CA ARG A 58 -13.83 6.61 14.48
C ARG A 58 -14.73 6.86 13.26
N PHE A 59 -14.85 5.89 12.36
CA PHE A 59 -15.76 6.00 11.22
C PHE A 59 -17.24 6.11 11.64
N MET A 60 -17.65 5.39 12.69
CA MET A 60 -19.02 5.47 13.22
C MET A 60 -19.31 6.82 13.88
N GLU A 61 -18.29 7.45 14.50
CA GLU A 61 -18.41 8.78 15.11
C GLU A 61 -18.49 9.89 14.05
N ASN A 62 -17.62 9.86 13.05
CA ASN A 62 -17.62 10.78 11.93
C ASN A 62 -16.99 10.13 10.68
N PRO A 63 -17.78 9.78 9.65
CA PRO A 63 -17.26 9.10 8.46
C PRO A 63 -16.41 9.98 7.55
N ASN A 64 -16.46 11.32 7.72
CA ASN A 64 -15.70 12.27 6.93
C ASN A 64 -14.35 12.63 7.57
N GLN A 65 -14.04 12.11 8.77
CA GLN A 65 -12.75 12.35 9.40
C GLN A 65 -11.64 11.52 8.73
N ALA A 66 -10.40 12.01 8.81
CA ALA A 66 -9.22 11.23 8.41
C ALA A 66 -9.04 10.03 9.34
N ILE A 67 -9.09 8.80 8.79
CA ILE A 67 -9.00 7.55 9.55
C ILE A 67 -7.67 6.84 9.37
N ILE A 68 -7.06 6.98 8.19
CA ILE A 68 -5.77 6.36 7.88
C ILE A 68 -4.70 6.98 8.78
N ASP A 69 -3.92 6.13 9.43
CA ASP A 69 -2.77 6.53 10.22
C ASP A 69 -1.59 6.81 9.29
N TRP A 70 -1.55 8.02 8.73
CA TRP A 70 -0.48 8.42 7.82
C TRP A 70 0.87 8.58 8.51
N ALA A 71 0.91 8.83 9.82
CA ALA A 71 2.16 8.89 10.56
C ALA A 71 2.85 7.52 10.59
N PHE A 72 2.08 6.47 10.90
CA PHE A 72 2.53 5.08 10.77
C PHE A 72 2.98 4.72 9.36
N VAL A 73 2.19 5.10 8.34
CA VAL A 73 2.53 4.81 6.94
C VAL A 73 3.86 5.45 6.57
N ASP A 74 4.04 6.74 6.88
CA ASP A 74 5.24 7.49 6.54
C ASP A 74 6.47 6.94 7.29
N GLU A 75 6.33 6.61 8.58
CA GLU A 75 7.39 5.99 9.40
C GLU A 75 7.81 4.63 8.83
N PHE A 76 6.86 3.72 8.63
CA PHE A 76 7.18 2.37 8.14
C PHE A 76 7.69 2.38 6.70
N TRP A 77 7.23 3.32 5.88
CA TRP A 77 7.77 3.49 4.54
C TRP A 77 9.22 4.00 4.57
N SER A 78 9.66 4.66 5.64
CA SER A 78 11.02 5.20 5.78
C SER A 78 12.09 4.15 6.07
N PHE A 79 11.76 3.03 6.74
CA PHE A 79 12.72 1.95 7.04
C PHE A 79 13.35 1.33 5.81
N SER A 80 14.63 0.96 5.91
CA SER A 80 15.38 0.45 4.75
C SER A 80 14.90 -0.94 4.31
N GLU A 81 14.46 -1.75 5.26
CA GLU A 81 14.13 -3.15 5.09
C GLU A 81 12.74 -3.31 4.46
N ARG A 82 12.68 -4.17 3.44
CA ARG A 82 11.54 -4.24 2.54
C ARG A 82 10.25 -4.71 3.22
N GLU A 83 10.37 -5.50 4.28
CA GLU A 83 9.24 -6.00 5.05
C GLU A 83 8.39 -4.89 5.65
N PHE A 84 8.95 -3.72 5.97
CA PHE A 84 8.18 -2.59 6.49
C PHE A 84 7.27 -1.97 5.42
N GLN A 85 7.73 -1.86 4.16
CA GLN A 85 6.84 -1.44 3.06
C GLN A 85 5.72 -2.47 2.81
N TYR A 86 6.00 -3.76 3.00
CA TYR A 86 4.95 -4.78 2.90
C TYR A 86 3.90 -4.67 4.00
N ILE A 87 4.30 -4.32 5.23
CA ILE A 87 3.38 -4.02 6.32
C ILE A 87 2.46 -2.84 5.95
N VAL A 88 3.01 -1.76 5.40
CA VAL A 88 2.22 -0.61 4.90
C VAL A 88 1.24 -1.03 3.81
N CYS A 89 1.68 -1.83 2.83
CA CYS A 89 0.79 -2.31 1.77
C CYS A 89 -0.35 -3.20 2.31
N ASP A 90 -0.04 -4.10 3.25
CA ASP A 90 -1.05 -4.97 3.90
C ASP A 90 -2.04 -4.12 4.73
N TYR A 91 -1.55 -3.10 5.46
CA TYR A 91 -2.39 -2.14 6.18
C TYR A 91 -3.36 -1.40 5.25
N LEU A 92 -2.83 -0.70 4.23
CA LEU A 92 -3.62 0.11 3.31
C LEU A 92 -4.66 -0.74 2.55
N LYS A 93 -4.31 -1.97 2.18
CA LYS A 93 -5.23 -2.92 1.55
C LYS A 93 -6.44 -3.23 2.42
N GLU A 94 -6.21 -3.43 3.72
CA GLU A 94 -7.27 -3.78 4.68
C GLU A 94 -8.08 -2.55 5.13
N MET A 95 -7.47 -1.37 5.05
CA MET A 95 -8.05 -0.09 5.44
C MET A 95 -8.67 0.68 4.27
N LYS A 96 -8.54 0.19 3.03
CA LYS A 96 -8.90 0.90 1.79
C LYS A 96 -10.28 1.52 1.72
N LYS A 97 -11.26 0.99 2.47
CA LYS A 97 -12.63 1.53 2.52
C LYS A 97 -12.72 2.86 3.29
N TYR A 98 -11.67 3.21 4.03
CA TYR A 98 -11.56 4.45 4.79
C TYR A 98 -10.69 5.50 4.08
N LEU A 99 -10.11 5.17 2.92
CA LEU A 99 -9.38 6.15 2.10
C LEU A 99 -10.37 7.14 1.49
N GLN A 100 -9.96 8.41 1.50
CA GLN A 100 -10.67 9.53 0.89
C GLN A 100 -9.99 9.93 -0.43
N PRO A 101 -10.67 10.66 -1.34
CA PRO A 101 -10.06 11.13 -2.58
C PRO A 101 -8.73 11.86 -2.39
N ASP A 102 -8.65 12.69 -1.34
CA ASP A 102 -7.48 13.50 -1.00
C ASP A 102 -6.27 12.68 -0.52
N ASP A 103 -6.44 11.36 -0.31
CA ASP A 103 -5.34 10.44 0.01
C ASP A 103 -4.56 9.99 -1.24
N LEU A 104 -5.10 10.19 -2.45
CA LEU A 104 -4.45 9.74 -3.69
C LEU A 104 -3.03 10.32 -3.89
N PRO A 105 -2.74 11.62 -3.61
CA PRO A 105 -1.38 12.16 -3.68
C PRO A 105 -0.39 11.47 -2.73
N ARG A 106 -0.84 11.02 -1.56
CA ARG A 106 0.00 10.26 -0.62
C ARG A 106 0.28 8.85 -1.16
N LEU A 107 -0.74 8.18 -1.69
CA LEU A 107 -0.56 6.89 -2.38
C LEU A 107 0.40 7.00 -3.58
N LYS A 108 0.30 8.09 -4.37
CA LYS A 108 1.23 8.40 -5.46
C LYS A 108 2.66 8.49 -4.95
N THR A 109 2.88 9.13 -3.80
CA THR A 109 4.20 9.24 -3.16
C THR A 109 4.77 7.86 -2.85
N LEU A 110 3.96 6.94 -2.31
CA LEU A 110 4.40 5.55 -2.08
C LEU A 110 4.73 4.82 -3.38
N ILE A 111 3.99 5.07 -4.49
CA ILE A 111 4.31 4.46 -5.78
C ILE A 111 5.67 4.92 -6.32
N VAL A 112 6.02 6.20 -6.16
CA VAL A 112 7.27 6.77 -6.72
C VAL A 112 8.48 6.69 -5.79
N GLN A 113 8.28 6.31 -4.53
CA GLN A 113 9.35 6.10 -3.56
C GLN A 113 9.57 4.61 -3.28
N LYS A 114 10.84 4.18 -3.22
CA LYS A 114 11.20 2.76 -3.02
C LYS A 114 10.46 1.83 -4.00
N SER A 115 10.33 2.30 -5.23
CA SER A 115 9.49 1.69 -6.25
C SER A 115 10.09 0.41 -6.78
N TRP A 116 9.29 -0.65 -6.73
CA TRP A 116 9.58 -1.92 -7.38
C TRP A 116 8.27 -2.68 -7.56
N TRP A 117 8.27 -3.68 -8.44
CA TRP A 117 7.03 -4.32 -8.89
C TRP A 117 6.20 -4.91 -7.73
N ASP A 118 6.85 -5.38 -6.68
CA ASP A 118 6.25 -5.99 -5.49
C ASP A 118 5.42 -5.00 -4.66
N SER A 119 5.94 -3.80 -4.35
CA SER A 119 5.17 -2.81 -3.59
C SER A 119 4.13 -2.12 -4.47
N VAL A 120 4.49 -1.81 -5.72
CA VAL A 120 3.58 -1.18 -6.67
C VAL A 120 2.37 -2.07 -6.92
N ASP A 121 2.57 -3.35 -7.25
CA ASP A 121 1.47 -4.28 -7.52
C ASP A 121 0.62 -4.56 -6.26
N ALA A 122 1.21 -4.47 -5.06
CA ALA A 122 0.47 -4.58 -3.81
C ALA A 122 -0.47 -3.38 -3.58
N LEU A 123 -0.08 -2.17 -3.98
CA LEU A 123 -0.88 -0.94 -3.83
C LEU A 123 -1.93 -0.75 -4.93
N VAL A 124 -1.73 -1.35 -6.11
CA VAL A 124 -2.59 -1.21 -7.30
C VAL A 124 -4.07 -1.46 -7.00
N LYS A 125 -4.41 -2.52 -6.25
CA LYS A 125 -5.81 -2.83 -5.92
C LYS A 125 -6.42 -1.85 -4.92
N THR A 126 -5.60 -1.25 -4.07
CA THR A 126 -6.03 -0.23 -3.11
C THR A 126 -6.35 1.07 -3.85
N ILE A 127 -5.46 1.49 -4.76
CA ILE A 127 -5.67 2.64 -5.64
C ILE A 127 -6.87 2.41 -6.55
N GLY A 128 -6.97 1.23 -7.17
CA GLY A 128 -8.11 0.86 -8.01
C GLY A 128 -9.45 0.93 -7.29
N TYR A 129 -9.50 0.49 -6.02
CA TYR A 129 -10.68 0.63 -5.18
C TYR A 129 -11.05 2.10 -4.96
N LEU A 130 -10.07 2.94 -4.63
CA LEU A 130 -10.27 4.38 -4.40
C LEU A 130 -10.78 5.08 -5.67
N VAL A 131 -10.16 4.85 -6.82
CA VAL A 131 -10.58 5.43 -8.11
C VAL A 131 -11.96 4.94 -8.52
N HIS A 132 -12.26 3.66 -8.32
CA HIS A 132 -13.59 3.11 -8.64
C HIS A 132 -14.70 3.77 -7.82
N LYS A 133 -14.44 4.09 -6.55
CA LYS A 133 -15.41 4.76 -5.67
C LYS A 133 -15.54 6.26 -5.95
N ASN A 134 -14.54 6.86 -6.61
CA ASN A 134 -14.45 8.30 -6.83
C ASN A 134 -14.12 8.57 -8.30
N PRO A 135 -15.13 8.61 -9.19
CA PRO A 135 -14.92 8.72 -10.63
C PRO A 135 -14.10 9.94 -11.08
N ASP A 136 -14.07 11.02 -10.30
CA ASP A 136 -13.28 12.22 -10.58
C ASP A 136 -11.77 11.93 -10.61
N LEU A 137 -11.33 10.89 -9.89
CA LEU A 137 -9.93 10.45 -9.86
C LEU A 137 -9.50 9.68 -11.13
N LYS A 138 -10.42 9.39 -12.07
CA LYS A 138 -10.04 8.75 -13.33
C LYS A 138 -9.12 9.63 -14.18
N SER A 139 -9.28 10.95 -14.06
CA SER A 139 -8.39 11.92 -14.72
C SER A 139 -6.94 11.77 -14.27
N GLU A 140 -6.70 11.47 -12.99
CA GLU A 140 -5.37 11.15 -12.46
C GLU A 140 -4.80 9.87 -13.06
N MET A 141 -5.62 8.82 -13.26
CA MET A 141 -5.14 7.60 -13.91
C MET A 141 -4.71 7.85 -15.37
N ALA A 142 -5.46 8.70 -16.09
CA ALA A 142 -5.05 9.14 -17.42
C ALA A 142 -3.74 9.94 -17.37
N ALA A 143 -3.59 10.87 -16.43
CA ALA A 143 -2.34 11.61 -16.25
C ALA A 143 -1.16 10.68 -15.93
N TRP A 144 -1.36 9.68 -15.06
CA TRP A 144 -0.31 8.73 -14.67
C TRP A 144 0.14 7.83 -15.84
N SER A 145 -0.77 7.51 -16.77
CA SER A 145 -0.43 6.76 -17.98
C SER A 145 0.55 7.48 -18.90
N SER A 146 0.53 8.81 -18.88
CA SER A 146 1.43 9.67 -19.66
C SER A 146 2.66 10.14 -18.87
N SER A 147 2.82 9.72 -17.61
CA SER A 147 3.93 10.13 -16.74
C SER A 147 5.24 9.48 -17.13
N ASP A 148 6.37 10.18 -17.08
CA ASP A 148 7.70 9.57 -17.33
C ASP A 148 8.09 8.48 -16.30
N ASN A 149 7.44 8.47 -15.13
CA ASN A 149 7.67 7.45 -14.13
C ASN A 149 6.99 6.12 -14.54
N VAL A 150 7.79 5.10 -14.82
CA VAL A 150 7.34 3.77 -15.26
C VAL A 150 6.38 3.09 -14.27
N TRP A 151 6.49 3.38 -12.97
CA TRP A 151 5.62 2.80 -11.95
C TRP A 151 4.26 3.46 -11.91
N LEU A 152 4.18 4.77 -12.15
CA LEU A 152 2.89 5.46 -12.34
C LEU A 152 2.17 4.94 -13.59
N LYS A 153 2.88 4.79 -14.72
CA LYS A 153 2.31 4.15 -15.93
C LYS A 153 1.81 2.74 -15.62
N ARG A 154 2.61 1.95 -14.91
CA ARG A 154 2.21 0.60 -14.49
C ARG A 154 0.91 0.66 -13.69
N THR A 155 0.86 1.47 -12.64
CA THR A 155 -0.33 1.59 -11.81
C THR A 155 -1.56 2.01 -12.62
N SER A 156 -1.47 3.00 -13.52
CA SER A 156 -2.60 3.38 -14.36
C SER A 156 -3.07 2.25 -15.28
N MET A 157 -2.15 1.46 -15.83
CA MET A 157 -2.51 0.31 -16.68
C MET A 157 -3.19 -0.81 -15.89
N ILE A 158 -2.80 -1.06 -14.64
CA ILE A 158 -3.24 -2.26 -13.90
C ILE A 158 -4.17 -1.99 -12.70
N HIS A 159 -4.53 -0.73 -12.39
CA HIS A 159 -5.41 -0.41 -11.25
C HIS A 159 -6.77 -1.10 -11.32
N GLN A 160 -7.26 -1.44 -12.51
CA GLN A 160 -8.55 -2.13 -12.69
C GLN A 160 -8.46 -3.67 -12.56
N LEU A 161 -7.28 -4.24 -12.29
CA LEU A 161 -7.11 -5.69 -12.21
C LEU A 161 -7.97 -6.30 -11.10
N GLY A 162 -8.81 -7.27 -11.49
CA GLY A 162 -9.69 -8.02 -10.59
C GLY A 162 -11.10 -7.43 -10.45
N MET A 163 -11.42 -6.33 -11.13
CA MET A 163 -12.75 -5.71 -11.10
C MET A 163 -13.79 -6.44 -11.96
N LYS A 164 -13.38 -7.38 -12.81
CA LYS A 164 -14.26 -8.22 -13.65
C LYS A 164 -15.25 -7.34 -14.43
N GLY A 165 -16.56 -7.54 -14.25
CA GLY A 165 -17.61 -6.77 -14.94
C GLY A 165 -17.70 -5.28 -14.55
N GLN A 166 -16.96 -4.82 -13.56
CA GLN A 166 -16.89 -3.41 -13.14
C GLN A 166 -15.73 -2.64 -13.81
N THR A 167 -15.04 -3.28 -14.75
CA THR A 167 -13.93 -2.67 -15.49
C THR A 167 -14.44 -1.56 -16.41
N ASP A 168 -13.88 -0.36 -16.27
CA ASP A 168 -14.09 0.76 -17.17
C ASP A 168 -13.24 0.59 -18.43
N THR A 169 -13.90 0.13 -19.50
CA THR A 169 -13.28 -0.09 -20.81
C THR A 169 -13.04 1.20 -21.59
N ILE A 170 -13.70 2.31 -21.22
CA ILE A 170 -13.49 3.62 -21.84
C ILE A 170 -12.17 4.20 -21.34
N LEU A 171 -11.88 4.06 -20.04
CA LEU A 171 -10.63 4.53 -19.45
C LEU A 171 -9.39 3.89 -20.10
N PHE A 172 -9.48 2.63 -20.55
CA PHE A 172 -8.38 2.02 -21.31
C PHE A 172 -8.14 2.62 -22.69
N LYS A 173 -9.16 3.19 -23.33
CA LYS A 173 -9.01 3.80 -24.66
C LYS A 173 -8.31 5.16 -24.59
N VAL A 174 -8.24 5.76 -23.41
CA VAL A 174 -7.60 7.08 -23.17
C VAL A 174 -6.24 6.95 -22.45
N ILE A 175 -5.88 5.76 -21.98
CA ILE A 175 -4.53 5.43 -21.52
C ILE A 175 -3.76 4.93 -22.76
N PRO A 176 -2.76 5.68 -23.26
CA PRO A 176 -2.03 5.34 -24.48
C PRO A 176 -1.13 4.11 -24.33
#